data_AF-A0A0B6YSQ3-F1
#
_entry.id   AF-A0A0B6YSQ3-F1
#
_cell.length_a   1.000
_cell.length_b   1.000
_cell.length_c   1.000
_cell.angle_alpha   90.00
_cell.angle_beta   90.00
_cell.angle_gamma   90.00
#
_symmetry.space_group_name_H-M   'P 1'
#
loop_
_entity.id
_entity.type
_entity.pdbx_description
1 polymer ?
#
loop_
_entity_poly.entity_id
_entity_poly.type
_entity_poly.pdbx_seq_one_letter_code
_entity_poly.pdbx_strand_id
1 'polypeptide(L)'
;MDYGKDLPPLTLSSTSVSCLVTLIPVLVSMTTHGEVPSYEDETDKPAWWPSDIQWRNPKFYVQDADKKDGGLKVLRKLVYSCYSYHGVEDLLCRLDETPISDSEP
;
A
#
# COMPACT_ATOMS: atom_id res chain seq x y z
N MET A 1 19.47 2.93 -5.49
CA MET A 1 18.48 3.92 -5.97
C MET A 1 17.38 3.94 -4.94
N ASP A 2 17.24 5.05 -4.24
CA ASP A 2 16.30 5.22 -3.14
C ASP A 2 14.95 5.68 -3.69
N TYR A 3 14.15 4.75 -4.22
CA TYR A 3 12.84 5.07 -4.82
C TYR A 3 11.81 5.58 -3.81
N GLY A 4 12.07 5.38 -2.52
CA GLY A 4 11.22 5.89 -1.45
C GLY A 4 11.02 7.40 -1.50
N LYS A 5 12.02 8.15 -1.97
CA LYS A 5 11.94 9.63 -2.03
C LYS A 5 10.99 10.17 -3.10
N ASP A 6 10.64 9.36 -4.09
CA ASP A 6 9.73 9.72 -5.18
C ASP A 6 8.28 9.28 -4.88
N LEU A 7 8.06 8.59 -3.75
CA LEU A 7 6.72 8.20 -3.33
C LEU A 7 5.92 9.43 -2.87
N PRO A 8 4.65 9.57 -3.30
CA PRO A 8 3.83 10.69 -2.89
C PRO A 8 3.40 10.55 -1.43
N PRO A 9 3.17 11.66 -0.68
CA PRO A 9 2.52 11.59 0.61
C PRO A 9 1.08 11.07 0.47
N LEU A 10 0.65 10.20 1.40
CA LEU A 10 -0.65 9.53 1.34
C LEU A 10 -1.30 9.41 2.72
N THR A 11 -2.62 9.62 2.78
CA THR A 11 -3.42 9.50 4.01
C THR A 11 -4.25 8.21 4.01
N LEU A 12 -3.67 7.07 4.42
CA LEU A 12 -4.36 5.76 4.35
C LEU A 12 -5.72 5.70 5.06
N SER A 13 -5.93 6.55 6.08
CA SER A 13 -7.20 6.69 6.81
C SER A 13 -8.33 7.23 5.92
N SER A 14 -8.06 8.30 5.17
CA SER A 14 -9.03 8.99 4.31
C SER A 14 -9.02 8.53 2.85
N THR A 15 -8.02 7.74 2.42
CA THR A 15 -7.94 7.29 1.03
C THR A 15 -9.01 6.24 0.72
N SER A 16 -9.80 6.51 -0.32
CA SER A 16 -10.82 5.60 -0.85
C SER A 16 -10.21 4.34 -1.47
N VAL A 17 -10.96 3.24 -1.45
CA VAL A 17 -10.56 1.96 -2.05
C VAL A 17 -10.13 2.12 -3.52
N SER A 18 -10.90 2.86 -4.31
CA SER A 18 -10.62 3.09 -5.74
C SER A 18 -9.25 3.75 -5.97
N CYS A 19 -8.87 4.68 -5.10
CA CYS A 19 -7.56 5.32 -5.14
C CYS A 19 -6.45 4.31 -4.84
N LEU A 20 -6.59 3.50 -3.77
CA LEU A 20 -5.59 2.48 -3.43
C LEU A 20 -5.41 1.44 -4.54
N VAL A 21 -6.51 0.96 -5.11
CA VAL A 21 -6.50 0.00 -6.24
C VAL A 21 -5.77 0.54 -7.46
N THR A 22 -5.84 1.85 -7.69
CA THR A 22 -5.15 2.51 -8.80
C THR A 22 -3.70 2.87 -8.44
N LEU A 23 -3.45 3.16 -7.17
CA LEU A 23 -2.14 3.58 -6.67
C LEU A 23 -1.15 2.40 -6.59
N ILE A 24 -1.57 1.25 -6.08
CA ILE A 24 -0.68 0.08 -5.92
C ILE A 24 0.07 -0.29 -7.21
N PRO A 25 -0.57 -0.45 -8.39
CA PRO A 25 0.17 -0.74 -9.63
C PRO A 25 1.17 0.35 -10.01
N VAL A 26 0.86 1.63 -9.70
CA VAL A 26 1.78 2.75 -9.90
C VAL A 26 3.01 2.59 -8.99
N LEU A 27 2.80 2.26 -7.70
CA LEU A 27 3.89 2.00 -6.76
C LEU A 27 4.79 0.85 -7.21
N VAL A 28 4.18 -0.23 -7.72
CA VAL A 28 4.93 -1.35 -8.29
C VAL A 28 5.79 -0.85 -9.44
N SER A 29 5.19 -0.25 -10.48
CA SER A 29 5.93 0.23 -11.66
C SER A 29 7.06 1.20 -11.31
N MET A 30 6.83 2.10 -10.34
CA MET A 30 7.86 3.03 -9.85
C MET A 30 9.04 2.33 -9.18
N THR A 31 8.80 1.23 -8.45
CA THR A 31 9.82 0.53 -7.65
C THR A 31 10.50 -0.61 -8.41
N THR A 32 9.86 -1.18 -9.42
CA THR A 32 10.38 -2.30 -10.22
C THR A 32 11.01 -1.88 -11.54
N HIS A 33 11.00 -0.58 -11.89
CA HIS A 33 11.60 -0.08 -13.14
C HIS A 33 11.00 -0.66 -14.44
N GLY A 34 9.74 -1.10 -14.40
CA GLY A 34 9.07 -1.80 -15.50
C GLY A 34 7.79 -1.12 -15.99
N GLU A 35 7.30 -1.60 -17.13
CA GLU A 35 5.94 -1.34 -17.62
C GLU A 35 4.88 -1.84 -16.61
N VAL A 36 3.59 -1.73 -16.96
CA VAL A 36 2.48 -2.17 -16.11
C VAL A 36 2.73 -3.61 -15.62
N PRO A 37 2.71 -3.87 -14.30
CA PRO A 37 3.05 -5.18 -13.77
C PRO A 37 2.07 -6.25 -14.26
N SER A 38 2.62 -7.36 -14.75
CA SER A 38 1.85 -8.53 -15.09
C SER A 38 1.60 -9.34 -13.82
N TYR A 39 0.36 -9.36 -13.34
CA TYR A 39 -0.06 -10.11 -12.15
C TYR A 39 -0.10 -11.65 -12.38
N GLU A 40 0.50 -12.11 -13.47
CA GLU A 40 0.57 -13.51 -13.89
C GLU A 40 1.94 -14.11 -13.60
N ASP A 41 2.98 -13.28 -13.44
CA ASP A 41 4.34 -13.71 -13.16
C ASP A 41 4.81 -13.20 -11.79
N GLU A 42 5.22 -14.13 -10.91
CA GLU A 42 5.76 -13.82 -9.58
C GLU A 42 7.12 -13.10 -9.64
N THR A 43 7.81 -13.10 -10.80
CA THR A 43 9.06 -12.36 -10.99
C THR A 43 8.86 -10.85 -11.04
N ASP A 44 7.66 -10.38 -11.44
CA ASP A 44 7.26 -8.97 -11.41
C ASP A 44 6.82 -8.50 -10.02
N LYS A 45 6.70 -9.42 -9.04
CA LYS A 45 6.32 -9.10 -7.67
C LYS A 45 7.46 -8.32 -6.98
N PRO A 46 7.22 -7.10 -6.49
CA PRO A 46 8.25 -6.34 -5.80
C PRO A 46 8.58 -6.95 -4.45
N ALA A 47 9.81 -6.74 -3.98
CA ALA A 47 10.29 -7.24 -2.70
C ALA A 47 9.49 -6.74 -1.47
N TRP A 48 8.85 -5.57 -1.58
CA TRP A 48 8.01 -5.02 -0.54
C TRP A 48 6.60 -5.64 -0.50
N TRP A 49 6.21 -6.44 -1.49
CA TRP A 49 4.91 -7.09 -1.49
C TRP A 49 4.87 -8.16 -0.39
N PRO A 50 3.93 -8.07 0.57
CA PRO A 50 3.86 -8.95 1.71
C PRO A 50 3.56 -10.39 1.29
N SER A 51 4.28 -11.35 1.87
CA SER A 51 4.15 -12.79 1.57
C SER A 51 2.78 -13.39 1.91
N ASP A 52 2.04 -12.79 2.84
CA ASP A 52 0.69 -13.24 3.20
C ASP A 52 -0.39 -12.80 2.19
N ILE A 53 -0.03 -11.94 1.22
CA ILE A 53 -0.96 -11.41 0.23
C ILE A 53 -0.54 -11.94 -1.14
N GLN A 54 -1.48 -12.59 -1.83
CA GLN A 54 -1.24 -13.15 -3.16
C GLN A 54 -0.72 -12.09 -4.15
N TRP A 55 0.10 -12.47 -5.12
CA TRP A 55 0.37 -11.59 -6.26
C TRP A 55 -0.84 -11.60 -7.20
N ARG A 56 -1.69 -10.56 -7.13
CA ARG A 56 -2.84 -10.41 -8.03
C ARG A 56 -3.27 -8.96 -8.14
N ASN A 57 -4.07 -8.67 -9.17
CA ASN A 57 -4.57 -7.32 -9.41
C ASN A 57 -5.39 -6.81 -8.20
N PRO A 58 -5.08 -5.62 -7.67
CA PRO A 58 -5.75 -5.05 -6.49
C PRO A 58 -7.27 -4.96 -6.58
N LYS A 59 -7.81 -4.84 -7.81
CA LYS A 59 -9.25 -4.82 -8.07
C LYS A 59 -9.96 -6.06 -7.52
N PHE A 60 -9.29 -7.20 -7.52
CA PHE A 60 -9.90 -8.44 -7.06
C PHE A 60 -10.04 -8.50 -5.54
N TYR A 61 -9.13 -7.90 -4.75
CA TYR A 61 -9.27 -7.90 -3.29
C TYR A 61 -10.56 -7.24 -2.80
N VAL A 62 -11.08 -6.30 -3.59
CA VAL A 62 -12.33 -5.60 -3.28
C VAL A 62 -13.57 -6.39 -3.71
N GLN A 63 -13.43 -7.23 -4.73
CA GLN A 63 -14.51 -8.04 -5.29
C GLN A 63 -14.68 -9.36 -4.53
N ASP A 64 -13.57 -9.97 -4.10
CA ASP A 64 -13.53 -11.24 -3.36
C ASP A 64 -13.96 -11.08 -1.88
N ALA A 65 -13.85 -9.86 -1.35
CA ALA A 65 -14.16 -9.60 0.04
C ALA A 65 -15.67 -9.54 0.29
N ASP A 66 -16.25 -10.69 0.64
CA ASP A 66 -17.62 -10.85 1.17
C ASP A 66 -17.94 -9.84 2.30
N LYS A 67 -16.90 -9.35 2.98
CA LYS A 67 -16.94 -8.20 3.90
C LYS A 67 -16.22 -6.99 3.31
N LYS A 68 -16.95 -5.90 3.10
CA LYS A 68 -16.49 -4.59 2.58
C LYS A 68 -15.15 -4.09 3.16
N ASP A 69 -14.87 -4.41 4.43
CA ASP A 69 -13.64 -4.03 5.13
C ASP A 69 -12.40 -4.89 4.80
N GLY A 70 -12.57 -6.12 4.29
CA GLY A 70 -11.48 -7.05 4.01
C GLY A 70 -10.56 -6.52 2.91
N GLY A 71 -11.14 -6.13 1.77
CA GLY A 71 -10.37 -5.60 0.64
C GLY A 71 -9.61 -4.33 0.99
N LEU A 72 -10.26 -3.37 1.67
CA LEU A 72 -9.62 -2.12 2.09
C LEU A 72 -8.43 -2.37 3.04
N LYS A 73 -8.56 -3.31 3.99
CA LYS A 73 -7.47 -3.67 4.90
C LYS A 73 -6.27 -4.26 4.14
N VAL A 74 -6.51 -5.14 3.17
CA VAL A 74 -5.45 -5.71 2.31
C VAL A 74 -4.74 -4.61 1.52
N LEU A 75 -5.50 -3.70 0.90
CA LEU A 75 -4.94 -2.59 0.13
C LEU A 75 -4.10 -1.64 1.00
N ARG A 76 -4.58 -1.30 2.21
CA ARG A 76 -3.82 -0.50 3.17
C ARG A 76 -2.53 -1.20 3.60
N LYS A 77 -2.58 -2.51 3.84
CA LYS A 77 -1.38 -3.31 4.18
C LYS A 77 -0.36 -3.30 3.04
N LEU A 78 -0.80 -3.42 1.78
CA LEU A 78 0.09 -3.34 0.61
C LEU A 78 0.82 -2.00 0.53
N VAL A 79 0.08 -0.89 0.64
CA VAL A 79 0.68 0.44 0.58
C VAL A 79 1.61 0.68 1.77
N TYR A 80 1.19 0.31 2.99
CA TYR A 80 2.05 0.41 4.16
C TYR A 80 3.35 -0.38 3.99
N SER A 81 3.28 -1.61 3.49
CA SER A 81 4.44 -2.47 3.25
C SER A 81 5.43 -1.83 2.26
N CYS A 82 4.94 -1.19 1.19
CA CYS A 82 5.78 -0.43 0.25
C CYS A 82 6.55 0.70 0.94
N TYR A 83 5.85 1.57 1.68
CA TYR A 83 6.47 2.73 2.32
C TYR A 83 7.42 2.31 3.45
N SER A 84 7.05 1.28 4.22
CA SER A 84 7.87 0.71 5.28
C SER A 84 9.16 0.09 4.75
N TYR A 85 9.08 -0.67 3.65
CA TYR A 85 10.25 -1.22 2.98
C TYR A 85 11.24 -0.15 2.50
N HIS A 86 10.72 1.02 2.10
CA HIS A 86 11.53 2.15 1.66
C HIS A 86 11.91 3.13 2.79
N GLY A 87 11.47 2.90 4.03
CA GLY A 87 11.76 3.76 5.18
C GLY A 87 11.11 5.14 5.11
N VAL A 88 10.03 5.29 4.33
CA VAL A 88 9.31 6.56 4.13
C VAL A 88 7.90 6.53 4.71
N GLU A 89 7.73 5.78 5.79
CA GLU A 89 6.46 5.69 6.54
C GLU A 89 5.98 7.05 7.04
N ASP A 90 6.88 8.03 7.20
CA ASP A 90 6.57 9.42 7.55
C ASP A 90 5.64 10.09 6.51
N LEU A 91 5.74 9.70 5.24
CA LEU A 91 4.85 10.16 4.17
C LEU A 91 3.44 9.59 4.30
N LEU A 92 3.28 8.48 5.03
CA LEU A 92 1.97 7.97 5.40
C LEU A 92 1.47 8.80 6.57
N CYS A 93 0.59 9.75 6.30
CA CYS A 93 -0.06 10.53 7.34
C CYS A 93 -0.67 9.53 8.34
N ARG A 94 -0.14 9.54 9.57
CA ARG A 94 -0.30 8.47 10.55
C ARG A 94 -1.77 8.13 10.68
N LEU A 95 -2.08 6.86 10.47
CA LEU A 95 -3.42 6.27 10.57
C LEU A 95 -4.13 6.55 11.90
N ASP A 96 -3.41 7.03 12.92
CA ASP A 96 -3.90 7.26 14.27
C ASP A 96 -3.32 8.56 14.86
N GLU A 97 -3.89 9.71 14.50
CA GLU A 97 -3.98 10.82 15.45
C GLU A 97 -5.38 10.81 16.06
N THR A 98 -5.64 9.83 16.93
CA THR A 98 -6.35 10.21 18.15
C THR A 98 -5.28 10.71 19.11
N PRO A 99 -5.24 12.02 19.43
CA PRO A 99 -4.42 12.48 20.53
C PRO A 99 -5.02 11.90 21.80
N ILE A 100 -4.44 10.83 22.33
CA ILE A 100 -4.54 10.60 23.78
C ILE A 100 -3.64 11.66 24.40
N SER A 101 -4.18 12.87 24.54
CA SER A 101 -3.86 13.66 25.72
C SER A 101 -4.18 12.78 26.90
N ASP A 102 -3.18 12.37 27.68
CA ASP A 102 -3.11 12.82 29.07
C ASP A 102 -1.78 12.43 29.73
N SER A 103 -1.27 13.38 30.51
CA SER A 103 -0.36 13.24 31.65
C SER A 103 1.16 13.14 31.43
N GLU A 104 1.74 14.34 31.39
CA GLU A 104 2.91 14.77 32.18
C GLU A 104 3.12 13.98 33.50
N PRO A 105 4.38 13.64 33.83
CA PRO A 105 4.88 14.05 35.15
C PRO A 105 6.23 14.80 35.10
#